data_AF-A0A8J8MDS6-F1
#
_entry.id   AF-A0A8J8MDS6-F1
#
_cell.length_a   1.000
_cell.length_b   1.000
_cell.length_c   1.000
_cell.angle_alpha   90.00
_cell.angle_beta   90.00
_cell.angle_gamma   90.00
#
_symmetry.space_group_name_H-M   'P 1'
#
loop_
_entity.id
_entity.type
_entity.pdbx_description
1 polymer ?
#
loop_
_entity_poly.entity_id
_entity_poly.type
_entity_poly.pdbx_seq_one_letter_code
_entity_poly.pdbx_strand_id
1 'polypeptide(L)'
;MEKNYVQITLLQAIEVLTNPQPKDKSIIEEAIRVLGIRTFLLNIDSYDISEPVKEKLIDLSNIVEEFINNLPDKNQGGGNIG
;
A
#
# COMPACT_ATOMS: atom_id res chain seq x y z
N MET A 1 -17.00 -24.02 3.17
CA MET A 1 -15.78 -23.72 2.37
C MET A 1 -15.04 -22.62 3.11
N GLU A 2 -13.94 -22.95 3.80
CA GLU A 2 -13.05 -21.94 4.39
C GLU A 2 -12.42 -21.14 3.25
N LYS A 3 -12.63 -19.82 3.26
CA LYS A 3 -11.90 -18.92 2.38
C LYS A 3 -10.47 -18.84 2.91
N ASN A 4 -9.53 -19.49 2.23
CA ASN A 4 -8.11 -19.26 2.46
C ASN A 4 -7.78 -17.85 1.98
N TYR A 5 -7.76 -16.89 2.91
CA TYR A 5 -7.23 -15.56 2.64
C TYR A 5 -5.71 -15.68 2.59
N VAL A 6 -5.13 -15.59 1.39
CA VAL A 6 -3.68 -15.46 1.25
C VAL A 6 -3.29 -14.14 1.89
N GLN A 7 -2.43 -14.20 2.91
CA GLN A 7 -1.87 -13.00 3.52
C GLN A 7 -0.80 -12.46 2.57
N ILE A 8 -1.21 -11.54 1.70
CA ILE A 8 -0.32 -10.87 0.74
C ILE A 8 0.34 -9.69 1.48
N THR A 9 1.67 -9.63 1.47
CA THR A 9 2.37 -8.44 1.99
C THR A 9 2.13 -7.26 1.06
N LEU A 10 2.17 -6.02 1.56
CA LEU A 10 1.97 -4.84 0.70
C LEU A 10 2.99 -4.80 -0.46
N LEU A 11 4.21 -5.30 -0.26
CA LEU A 11 5.22 -5.47 -1.32
C LEU A 11 4.76 -6.46 -2.39
N GLN A 12 4.20 -7.61 -2.01
CA GLN A 12 3.65 -8.56 -2.98
C GLN A 12 2.43 -7.99 -3.72
N ALA A 13 1.59 -7.19 -3.05
CA ALA A 13 0.47 -6.51 -3.69
C ALA A 13 0.97 -5.50 -4.73
N ILE A 14 2.03 -4.74 -4.40
CA ILE A 14 2.72 -3.85 -5.33
C ILE A 14 3.24 -4.64 -6.54
N GLU A 15 3.96 -5.74 -6.32
CA GLU A 15 4.49 -6.55 -7.42
C GLU A 15 3.40 -7.09 -8.36
N VAL A 16 2.31 -7.63 -7.80
CA VAL A 16 1.22 -8.21 -8.58
C VAL A 16 0.47 -7.15 -9.38
N LEU A 17 0.20 -5.99 -8.78
CA LEU A 17 -0.61 -4.93 -9.41
C LEU A 17 0.20 -4.13 -10.42
N THR A 18 1.46 -3.85 -10.09
CA THR A 18 2.31 -2.98 -10.91
C THR A 18 3.09 -3.74 -11.97
N ASN A 19 3.45 -5.00 -11.72
CA ASN A 19 4.36 -5.82 -12.54
C ASN A 19 5.59 -5.02 -12.99
N PRO A 20 6.39 -4.51 -12.03
CA PRO A 20 7.45 -3.55 -12.31
C PRO A 20 8.59 -4.21 -13.08
N GLN A 21 9.25 -3.44 -13.95
CA GLN A 21 10.50 -3.89 -14.58
C GLN A 21 11.59 -4.09 -13.50
N PRO A 22 12.64 -4.89 -13.76
CA PRO A 22 13.69 -5.16 -12.77
C PRO A 22 14.33 -3.89 -12.15
N LYS A 23 14.50 -2.83 -12.95
CA LYS A 23 15.00 -1.52 -12.49
C LYS A 23 14.04 -0.87 -11.49
N ASP A 24 12.75 -0.82 -11.83
CA ASP A 24 11.72 -0.22 -10.97
C ASP A 24 11.63 -1.01 -9.66
N LYS A 25 11.65 -2.34 -9.76
CA LYS A 25 11.62 -3.26 -8.61
C LYS A 25 12.77 -3.00 -7.64
N SER A 26 14.00 -2.84 -8.12
CA SER A 26 15.14 -2.59 -7.22
C SER A 26 15.02 -1.26 -6.46
N ILE A 27 14.50 -0.21 -7.12
CA ILE A 27 14.28 1.10 -6.49
C ILE A 27 13.20 1.00 -5.42
N ILE A 28 12.09 0.30 -5.73
CA ILE A 28 10.98 0.08 -4.79
C ILE A 28 11.47 -0.69 -3.56
N GLU A 29 12.15 -1.83 -3.76
CA GLU A 29 12.66 -2.65 -2.66
C GLU A 29 13.65 -1.89 -1.78
N GLU A 30 14.58 -1.14 -2.38
CA GLU A 30 15.57 -0.36 -1.65
C GLU A 30 14.92 0.79 -0.86
N ALA A 31 14.03 1.57 -1.48
CA ALA A 31 13.34 2.66 -0.82
C ALA A 31 12.47 2.18 0.35
N ILE A 32 11.73 1.09 0.16
CA ILE A 32 10.90 0.48 1.22
C ILE A 32 11.78 -0.03 2.36
N ARG A 33 12.91 -0.67 2.06
CA ARG A 33 13.84 -1.19 3.08
C ARG A 33 14.47 -0.07 3.91
N VAL A 34 14.86 1.04 3.27
CA VAL A 34 15.59 2.13 3.94
C VAL A 34 14.65 3.10 4.67
N LEU A 35 13.54 3.46 4.05
CA LEU A 35 12.67 4.56 4.51
C LEU A 35 11.32 4.07 5.06
N GLY A 36 10.98 2.81 4.81
CA GLY A 36 9.66 2.25 5.10
C GLY A 36 8.64 2.59 4.01
N ILE A 37 7.60 1.73 3.93
CA ILE A 37 6.60 1.76 2.85
C ILE A 37 5.82 3.07 2.77
N ARG A 38 5.51 3.68 3.92
CA ARG A 38 4.75 4.93 4.00
C ARG A 38 5.54 6.10 3.41
N THR A 39 6.82 6.20 3.79
CA THR A 39 7.72 7.24 3.28
C THR A 39 7.97 7.07 1.79
N PHE A 40 8.09 5.81 1.31
CA PHE A 40 8.18 5.50 -0.10
C PHE A 40 6.97 6.04 -0.88
N LEU A 41 5.74 5.70 -0.47
CA LEU A 41 4.53 6.15 -1.15
C LEU A 41 4.36 7.68 -1.14
N LEU A 42 4.69 8.35 -0.03
CA LEU A 42 4.62 9.81 0.08
C LEU A 42 5.59 10.57 -0.84
N ASN A 43 6.67 9.93 -1.26
CA ASN A 43 7.71 10.54 -2.09
C ASN A 43 7.80 9.88 -3.46
N ILE A 44 6.75 9.18 -3.89
CA ILE A 44 6.79 8.34 -5.09
C ILE A 44 7.24 9.09 -6.36
N ASP A 45 6.81 10.34 -6.50
CA ASP A 45 7.14 11.19 -7.63
C ASP A 45 8.63 11.53 -7.73
N SER A 46 9.36 11.45 -6.61
CA SER A 46 10.80 11.74 -6.55
C SER A 46 11.68 10.61 -7.05
N TYR A 47 11.13 9.39 -7.19
CA TYR A 47 11.89 8.23 -7.65
C TYR A 47 11.86 8.12 -9.17
N ASP A 48 12.98 7.66 -9.74
CA ASP A 48 13.13 7.31 -11.16
C ASP A 48 12.48 5.94 -11.47
N ILE A 49 11.17 5.87 -11.22
CA ILE A 49 10.29 4.74 -11.51
C ILE A 49 9.45 5.09 -12.74
N SER A 50 9.15 4.11 -13.59
CA SER A 50 8.29 4.33 -14.76
C SER A 50 6.89 4.87 -14.38
N GLU A 51 6.37 5.80 -15.16
CA GLU A 51 5.05 6.42 -14.90
C GLU A 51 3.89 5.41 -14.76
N PRO A 52 3.78 4.35 -15.59
CA PRO A 52 2.72 3.36 -15.41
C PRO A 52 2.79 2.61 -14.06
N VAL A 53 3.97 2.48 -13.47
CA VAL A 53 4.14 1.89 -12.14
C VAL A 53 3.77 2.90 -11.06
N LYS A 54 4.15 4.18 -11.22
CA LYS A 54 3.77 5.27 -10.30
C LYS A 54 2.27 5.43 -10.19
N GLU A 55 1.56 5.51 -11.32
CA GLU A 55 0.09 5.65 -11.34
C GLU A 55 -0.59 4.55 -10.52
N LYS A 56 -0.21 3.30 -10.76
CA LYS A 56 -0.77 2.14 -10.04
C LYS A 56 -0.43 2.13 -8.55
N LEU A 57 0.75 2.61 -8.17
CA LEU A 57 1.16 2.72 -6.78
C LEU A 57 0.39 3.82 -6.05
N ILE A 58 0.10 4.93 -6.73
CA ILE A 58 -0.76 6.00 -6.23
C ILE A 58 -2.19 5.47 -6.05
N ASP A 59 -2.74 4.76 -7.03
CA ASP A 59 -4.06 4.13 -6.93
C ASP A 59 -4.14 3.17 -5.73
N LEU A 60 -3.10 2.35 -5.54
CA LEU A 60 -2.96 1.48 -4.37
C LEU A 60 -2.96 2.27 -3.06
N SER A 61 -2.21 3.37 -3.00
CA SER A 61 -2.16 4.24 -1.82
C SER A 61 -3.55 4.80 -1.50
N ASN A 62 -4.26 5.29 -2.50
CA ASN A 62 -5.61 5.85 -2.36
C ASN A 62 -6.60 4.79 -1.86
N ILE A 63 -6.56 3.57 -2.40
CA ILE A 63 -7.42 2.45 -1.96
C ILE A 63 -7.14 2.08 -0.51
N VAL A 64 -5.85 2.03 -0.12
CA VAL A 64 -5.46 1.69 1.26
C VAL A 64 -5.89 2.79 2.23
N GLU A 65 -5.72 4.07 1.87
CA GLU A 65 -6.18 5.20 2.67
C GLU A 65 -7.71 5.18 2.82
N GLU A 66 -8.44 4.97 1.73
CA GLU A 66 -9.89 4.84 1.75
C GLU A 66 -10.33 3.66 2.65
N PHE A 67 -9.65 2.51 2.55
CA PHE A 67 -9.94 1.37 3.41
C PHE A 67 -9.69 1.68 4.88
N ILE A 68 -8.57 2.32 5.22
CA ILE A 68 -8.25 2.71 6.61
C ILE A 68 -9.26 3.72 7.16
N ASN A 69 -9.60 4.74 6.37
CA ASN A 69 -10.55 5.77 6.77
C ASN A 69 -11.98 5.22 6.92
N ASN A 70 -12.31 4.16 6.18
CA ASN A 70 -13.60 3.46 6.26
C ASN A 70 -13.58 2.24 7.20
N LEU A 71 -12.47 1.95 7.89
CA LEU A 71 -12.46 0.94 8.93
C LEU A 71 -13.36 1.43 10.08
N PRO A 72 -14.36 0.63 10.50
CA PRO A 72 -15.18 0.99 11.64
C PRO A 72 -14.28 1.20 12.84
N ASP A 73 -14.38 2.39 13.42
CA ASP A 73 -13.56 2.83 14.52
C ASP A 73 -13.76 1.83 15.69
N LYS A 74 -12.75 1.01 15.99
CA LYS A 74 -12.85 -0.03 17.04
C LYS A 74 -13.09 0.55 18.43
N ASN A 75 -13.05 1.87 18.58
CA ASN A 75 -13.24 2.58 19.83
C ASN A 75 -14.64 3.22 19.99
N GLN A 76 -15.57 3.07 19.05
CA GLN A 76 -16.92 3.68 19.14
C GLN A 76 -17.96 2.77 19.83
N GLY A 77 -17.55 2.07 20.88
CA GLY A 77 -18.38 1.20 21.70
C GLY A 77 -18.19 1.49 23.19
N GLY A 78 -18.55 2.68 23.64
CA GLY A 78 -18.40 3.06 25.04
C GLY A 78 -19.23 4.27 25.43
N GLY A 79 -20.41 3.99 26.01
CA GLY A 79 -21.14 4.95 26.84
C GLY A 79 -22.41 5.51 26.22
N ASN A 80 -23.50 4.73 26.25
CA ASN A 80 -24.82 5.31 26.42
C ASN A 80 -25.42 4.72 27.69
N ILE A 81 -25.23 5.42 28.80
CA ILE A 81 -26.07 5.28 29.98
C ILE A 81 -27.12 6.39 29.89
N GLY A 82 -28.31 6.00 29.45
CA GLY A 82 -29.53 6.78 29.49
C GLY A 82 -30.67 5.84 29.83
#